data_AF-A0A1S8AA49-F1
#
_entry.id   AF-A0A1S8AA49-F1
#
_cell.length_a   1.000
_cell.length_b   1.000
_cell.length_c   1.000
_cell.angle_alpha   90.00
_cell.angle_beta   90.00
_cell.angle_gamma   90.00
#
_symmetry.space_group_name_H-M   'P 1'
#
loop_
_entity.id
_entity.type
_entity.pdbx_description
1 polymer ?
#
loop_
_entity_poly.entity_id
_entity_poly.type
_entity_poly.pdbx_seq_one_letter_code
_entity_poly.pdbx_strand_id
1 'polypeptide(L)'
;MSQPVWFITGVSNGFGLLLTLRALKAGHRVVGTLRNKAKHTNAVQQIEAAGAEVIEMDMTESQESIRSKVKAVGRIDYLINNAGYAIFGCLEQITYVWPRTPGHGFRRLKLTFVVSQRE
;
A
#
# COMPACT_ATOMS: atom_id res chain seq x y z
N MET A 1 -24.35 -9.14 7.99
CA MET A 1 -23.34 -8.08 7.78
C MET A 1 -22.39 -8.53 6.67
N SER A 2 -22.22 -7.74 5.61
CA SER A 2 -21.24 -8.07 4.55
C SER A 2 -19.82 -7.96 5.08
N GLN A 3 -18.92 -8.87 4.68
CA GLN A 3 -17.50 -8.78 5.04
C GLN A 3 -16.87 -7.51 4.44
N PRO A 4 -16.31 -6.60 5.26
CA PRO A 4 -15.62 -5.41 4.76
C PRO A 4 -14.40 -5.76 3.90
N VAL A 5 -14.14 -4.95 2.88
CA VAL A 5 -13.00 -5.08 1.98
C VAL A 5 -11.93 -4.04 2.31
N TRP A 6 -10.74 -4.50 2.67
CA TRP A 6 -9.57 -3.69 2.99
C TRP A 6 -8.62 -3.67 1.81
N PHE A 7 -8.22 -2.48 1.36
CA PHE A 7 -7.16 -2.28 0.38
C PHE A 7 -5.96 -1.63 1.05
N ILE A 8 -4.88 -2.40 1.23
CA ILE A 8 -3.71 -2.01 2.02
C ILE A 8 -2.48 -1.94 1.12
N THR A 9 -1.76 -0.83 1.17
CA THR A 9 -0.55 -0.62 0.36
C THR A 9 0.71 -0.84 1.19
N GLY A 10 1.75 -1.43 0.60
CA GLY A 10 3.00 -1.72 1.31
C GLY A 10 2.88 -2.87 2.31
N VAL A 11 2.34 -4.01 1.90
CA VAL A 11 2.10 -5.18 2.79
C VAL A 11 3.32 -6.09 2.96
N SER A 12 4.47 -5.76 2.36
CA SER A 12 5.65 -6.62 2.38
C SER A 12 6.35 -6.71 3.74
N ASN A 13 6.16 -5.74 4.63
CA ASN A 13 6.77 -5.72 5.96
C ASN A 13 6.02 -4.79 6.93
N GLY A 14 6.56 -4.68 8.15
CA GLY A 14 6.19 -3.66 9.13
C GLY A 14 4.70 -3.63 9.45
N PHE A 15 4.16 -2.42 9.57
CA PHE A 15 2.76 -2.20 9.93
C PHE A 15 1.78 -2.73 8.87
N GLY A 16 2.13 -2.63 7.58
CA GLY A 16 1.29 -3.13 6.49
C GLY A 16 1.05 -4.64 6.58
N LEU A 17 2.12 -5.42 6.77
CA LEU A 17 2.04 -6.87 6.95
C LEU A 17 1.19 -7.24 8.19
N LEU A 18 1.48 -6.60 9.33
CA LEU A 18 0.77 -6.87 10.58
C LEU A 18 -0.72 -6.53 10.47
N LEU A 19 -1.06 -5.40 9.85
CA LEU A 19 -2.44 -4.98 9.67
C LEU A 19 -3.20 -5.92 8.74
N THR A 20 -2.58 -6.37 7.65
CA THR A 20 -3.16 -7.36 6.74
C THR A 20 -3.53 -8.65 7.48
N LEU A 21 -2.60 -9.21 8.26
CA LEU A 21 -2.85 -10.44 9.01
C LEU A 21 -3.93 -10.26 10.09
N ARG A 22 -3.98 -9.09 10.74
CA ARG A 22 -5.01 -8.77 11.74
C ARG A 22 -6.39 -8.62 11.11
N ALA A 23 -6.50 -7.95 9.97
CA ALA A 23 -7.76 -7.80 9.25
C ALA A 23 -8.28 -9.16 8.72
N LEU A 24 -7.38 -10.01 8.20
CA LEU A 24 -7.73 -11.39 7.82
C LEU A 24 -8.22 -12.21 9.01
N LYS A 25 -7.52 -12.13 10.16
CA LYS A 25 -7.93 -12.81 11.40
C LYS A 25 -9.31 -12.33 11.91
N ALA A 26 -9.69 -11.09 11.62
CA ALA A 26 -11.01 -10.55 11.92
C ALA A 26 -12.11 -10.98 10.91
N GLY A 27 -11.78 -11.82 9.92
CA GLY A 27 -12.72 -12.32 8.93
C GLY A 27 -13.04 -11.32 7.80
N HIS A 28 -12.17 -10.33 7.58
CA HIS A 28 -12.33 -9.37 6.49
C HIS A 28 -11.66 -9.85 5.20
N ARG A 29 -12.16 -9.39 4.05
CA ARG A 29 -11.46 -9.55 2.77
C ARG A 29 -10.34 -8.52 2.72
N VAL A 30 -9.12 -8.95 2.43
CA VAL A 30 -7.98 -8.05 2.31
C VAL A 30 -7.31 -8.20 0.94
N VAL A 31 -7.10 -7.07 0.27
CA VAL A 31 -6.31 -6.94 -0.94
C VAL A 31 -5.09 -6.08 -0.61
N GLY A 32 -3.91 -6.70 -0.62
CA GLY A 32 -2.64 -6.07 -0.30
C GLY A 32 -1.84 -5.71 -1.54
N THR A 33 -1.06 -4.63 -1.49
CA THR A 33 -0.13 -4.28 -2.57
C THR A 33 1.30 -4.13 -2.10
N LEU A 34 2.24 -4.49 -2.98
CA LEU A 34 3.67 -4.33 -2.78
C LEU A 34 4.38 -4.14 -4.12
N ARG A 35 5.62 -3.63 -4.10
CA ARG A 35 6.35 -3.28 -5.33
C ARG A 35 6.93 -4.48 -6.09
N ASN A 36 7.35 -5.52 -5.38
CA ASN A 36 8.06 -6.65 -5.97
C ASN A 36 7.81 -7.94 -5.17
N LYS A 37 7.03 -8.86 -5.73
CA LYS A 37 6.71 -10.15 -5.08
C LYS A 37 7.94 -11.02 -4.91
N ALA A 38 8.83 -11.03 -5.90
CA ALA A 38 10.04 -11.86 -5.89
C ALA A 38 11.03 -11.48 -4.76
N LYS A 39 11.09 -10.21 -4.38
CA LYS A 39 11.92 -9.74 -3.25
C LYS A 39 11.29 -10.01 -1.88
N HIS A 40 9.98 -10.29 -1.84
CA HIS A 40 9.21 -10.41 -0.61
C HIS A 40 8.41 -11.71 -0.54
N THR A 41 8.95 -12.80 -1.10
CA THR A 41 8.27 -14.09 -1.23
C THR A 41 7.72 -14.61 0.08
N ASN A 42 8.48 -14.52 1.18
CA ASN A 42 8.01 -14.99 2.49
C ASN A 42 6.77 -14.23 2.97
N ALA A 43 6.75 -12.90 2.80
CA ALA A 43 5.60 -12.08 3.17
C ALA A 43 4.39 -12.36 2.26
N VAL A 44 4.62 -12.52 0.96
CA VAL A 44 3.58 -12.90 -0.01
C VAL A 44 2.95 -14.24 0.37
N GLN A 45 3.76 -15.27 0.58
CA GLN A 45 3.30 -16.61 0.97
C GLN A 45 2.51 -16.57 2.28
N GLN A 46 3.01 -15.84 3.29
CA GLN A 46 2.32 -15.71 4.57
C GLN A 46 0.96 -15.02 4.44
N ILE A 47 0.86 -13.96 3.62
CA ILE A 47 -0.37 -13.20 3.41
C ILE A 47 -1.37 -14.01 2.57
N GLU A 48 -0.92 -14.64 1.49
CA GLU A 48 -1.76 -15.45 0.60
C GLU A 48 -2.27 -16.71 1.33
N ALA A 49 -1.42 -17.36 2.14
CA ALA A 49 -1.84 -18.49 2.99
C ALA A 49 -2.87 -18.09 4.05
N ALA A 50 -2.88 -16.83 4.50
CA ALA A 50 -3.89 -16.28 5.40
C ALA A 50 -5.19 -15.84 4.67
N GLY A 51 -5.24 -15.95 3.34
CA GLY A 51 -6.45 -15.69 2.53
C GLY A 51 -6.54 -14.31 1.90
N ALA A 52 -5.46 -13.52 1.88
CA ALA A 52 -5.43 -12.24 1.18
C ALA A 52 -5.00 -12.38 -0.28
N GLU A 53 -5.50 -11.46 -1.11
CA GLU A 53 -5.04 -11.27 -2.48
C GLU A 53 -3.88 -10.27 -2.50
N VAL A 54 -2.79 -10.58 -3.19
CA VAL A 54 -1.62 -9.69 -3.31
C VAL A 54 -1.46 -9.22 -4.75
N ILE A 55 -1.47 -7.90 -4.95
CA ILE A 55 -1.25 -7.25 -6.25
C ILE A 55 0.13 -6.61 -6.28
N GLU A 56 0.91 -6.89 -7.32
CA GLU A 56 2.18 -6.19 -7.55
C GLU A 56 1.91 -4.81 -8.18
N MET A 57 2.28 -3.75 -7.45
CA MET A 57 2.00 -2.38 -7.84
C MET A 57 3.04 -1.43 -7.24
N ASP A 58 3.71 -0.66 -8.10
CA ASP A 58 4.51 0.48 -7.69
C ASP A 58 3.69 1.77 -7.77
N MET A 59 3.74 2.55 -6.70
CA MET A 59 3.05 3.84 -6.59
C MET A 59 3.67 4.94 -7.47
N THR A 60 4.80 4.64 -8.12
CA THR A 60 5.46 5.52 -9.08
C THR A 60 5.09 5.21 -10.53
N GLU A 61 4.26 4.20 -10.79
CA GLU A 61 3.71 3.91 -12.12
C GLU A 61 2.77 5.04 -12.60
N SER A 62 2.38 5.01 -13.88
CA SER A 62 1.40 5.97 -14.43
C SER A 62 0.04 5.87 -13.72
N GLN A 63 -0.71 6.97 -13.73
CA GLN A 63 -2.05 6.97 -13.12
C GLN A 63 -2.98 5.96 -13.79
N GLU A 64 -2.84 5.75 -15.09
CA GLU A 64 -3.60 4.78 -15.88
C GLU A 64 -3.33 3.34 -15.41
N SER A 65 -2.06 3.00 -15.17
CA SER A 65 -1.66 1.68 -14.63
C SER A 65 -2.22 1.45 -13.23
N ILE A 66 -2.09 2.45 -12.34
CA ILE A 66 -2.64 2.34 -10.98
C ILE A 66 -4.17 2.21 -11.03
N ARG A 67 -4.85 2.99 -11.87
CA ARG A 67 -6.31 2.93 -12.02
C ARG A 67 -6.78 1.56 -12.53
N SER A 68 -6.09 0.95 -13.49
CA SER A 68 -6.48 -0.37 -14.00
C SER A 68 -6.35 -1.45 -12.92
N LYS A 69 -5.26 -1.44 -12.15
CA LYS A 69 -5.04 -2.36 -11.02
C LYS A 69 -6.07 -2.17 -9.90
N VAL A 70 -6.38 -0.93 -9.53
CA VAL A 70 -7.38 -0.64 -8.49
C VAL A 70 -8.80 -1.02 -8.93
N LYS A 71 -9.14 -0.85 -10.22
CA LYS A 71 -10.45 -1.28 -10.74
C LYS A 71 -10.71 -2.79 -10.56
N ALA A 72 -9.66 -3.61 -10.67
CA ALA A 72 -9.78 -5.07 -10.47
C ALA A 72 -10.16 -5.46 -9.04
N VAL A 73 -9.89 -4.60 -8.04
CA VAL A 73 -10.21 -4.86 -6.62
C VAL A 73 -11.73 -4.86 -6.37
N GLY A 74 -12.48 -4.09 -7.18
CA GLY A 74 -13.92 -3.91 -7.05
C GLY A 74 -14.28 -2.99 -5.88
N ARG A 75 -15.07 -3.50 -4.94
CA ARG A 75 -15.48 -2.77 -3.73
C ARG A 75 -14.28 -2.57 -2.79
N ILE A 76 -14.13 -1.36 -2.25
CA ILE A 76 -13.15 -1.02 -1.21
C ILE A 76 -13.89 -0.27 -0.10
N ASP A 77 -13.91 -0.83 1.10
CA ASP A 77 -14.51 -0.19 2.28
C ASP A 77 -13.44 0.59 3.07
N TYR A 78 -12.24 0.02 3.20
CA TYR A 78 -11.12 0.65 3.91
C TYR A 78 -9.89 0.76 3.01
N LEU A 79 -9.35 1.97 2.84
CA LEU A 79 -8.13 2.25 2.09
C LEU A 79 -6.99 2.65 3.04
N ILE A 80 -5.91 1.86 3.06
CA ILE A 80 -4.74 2.12 3.88
C ILE A 80 -3.54 2.49 2.99
N ASN A 81 -3.21 3.78 2.99
CA ASN A 81 -2.06 4.35 2.28
C ASN A 81 -0.76 4.17 3.11
N ASN A 82 -0.34 2.92 3.31
CA ASN A 82 0.82 2.57 4.13
C ASN A 82 2.15 2.47 3.34
N ALA A 83 2.13 2.30 2.01
CA ALA A 83 3.37 2.22 1.23
C ALA A 83 4.19 3.52 1.37
N GLY A 84 5.38 3.40 1.95
CA GLY A 84 6.29 4.53 2.20
C GLY A 84 7.74 4.06 2.34
N TYR A 85 8.66 5.02 2.23
CA TYR A 85 10.07 4.82 2.52
C TYR A 85 10.59 6.05 3.25
N ALA A 86 11.63 5.87 4.05
CA ALA A 86 12.34 6.96 4.72
C ALA A 86 13.75 7.06 4.14
N ILE A 87 14.27 8.29 4.08
CA ILE A 87 15.66 8.59 3.79
C ILE A 87 16.24 9.19 5.06
N PHE A 88 17.40 8.70 5.49
CA PHE A 88 18.12 9.22 6.64
C PHE A 88 19.50 9.74 6.18
N GLY A 89 19.86 10.95 6.59
CA GLY A 89 21.13 11.60 6.26
C GLY A 89 21.12 13.09 6.64
N CYS A 90 22.28 13.74 6.62
CA CYS A 90 22.36 15.20 6.78
C CYS A 90 21.65 15.88 5.59
N LEU A 91 20.93 16.97 5.84
CA LEU A 91 20.13 17.65 4.83
C LEU A 91 20.97 18.01 3.58
N GLU A 92 22.20 18.47 3.79
CA GLU A 92 23.15 18.86 2.75
C GLU A 92 23.66 17.69 1.90
N GLN A 93 23.60 16.46 2.43
CA GLN A 93 24.05 15.25 1.73
C GLN A 93 22.93 14.57 0.94
N ILE A 94 21.66 14.93 1.17
CA ILE A 94 20.55 14.34 0.45
C ILE A 94 20.43 15.02 -0.91
N THR A 95 21.08 14.43 -1.91
CA THR A 95 21.23 15.03 -3.25
C THR A 95 19.94 15.01 -4.09
N TYR A 96 18.95 14.21 -3.69
CA TYR A 96 17.75 14.01 -4.49
C TYR A 96 16.52 13.76 -3.62
N VAL A 97 15.79 14.84 -3.35
CA VAL A 97 14.42 14.80 -2.83
C VAL A 97 13.58 15.78 -3.64
N TRP A 98 13.08 15.28 -4.78
CA TRP A 98 11.89 15.79 -5.49
C TRP A 98 11.98 17.12 -6.29
N PRO A 99 11.38 17.23 -7.52
CA PRO A 99 11.07 16.22 -8.53
C PRO A 99 11.88 16.41 -9.84
N ARG A 100 12.02 15.34 -10.63
CA ARG A 100 12.39 15.42 -12.05
C ARG A 100 11.22 15.93 -12.91
N THR A 101 10.61 17.05 -12.51
CA THR A 101 9.64 17.79 -13.32
C THR A 101 9.63 19.25 -12.86
N PRO A 102 9.98 20.23 -13.72
CA PRO A 102 9.85 21.63 -13.36
C PRO A 102 8.36 21.96 -13.18
N GLY A 103 8.00 22.52 -12.02
CA GLY A 103 6.89 23.49 -11.98
C GLY A 103 5.83 23.39 -10.89
N HIS A 104 5.71 22.37 -10.04
CA HIS A 104 4.60 22.32 -9.06
C HIS A 104 5.08 21.92 -7.66
N GLY A 105 4.70 22.73 -6.67
CA GLY A 105 5.23 22.75 -5.30
C GLY A 105 5.02 21.49 -4.47
N PHE A 106 5.79 21.44 -3.38
CA PHE A 106 5.73 20.55 -2.21
C PHE A 106 4.59 19.52 -2.23
N ARG A 107 4.92 18.21 -2.29
CA ARG A 107 4.07 17.11 -1.78
C ARG A 107 4.73 15.72 -1.86
N ARG A 108 5.27 15.22 -0.74
CA ARG A 108 4.84 13.96 -0.06
C ARG A 108 5.80 13.51 1.06
N LEU A 109 5.36 13.68 2.30
CA LEU A 109 5.47 12.63 3.32
C LEU A 109 4.07 12.01 3.38
N LYS A 110 3.91 10.70 3.23
CA LYS A 110 2.58 10.07 3.39
C LYS A 110 2.64 8.96 4.44
N LEU A 111 2.49 9.38 5.69
CA LEU A 111 1.79 8.58 6.70
C LEU A 111 0.35 9.12 6.69
N THR A 112 -0.63 8.37 6.20
CA THR A 112 -2.04 8.76 6.39
C THR A 112 -2.93 7.53 6.54
N PHE A 113 -3.40 7.34 7.77
CA PHE A 113 -4.56 6.54 8.10
C PHE A 113 -5.81 7.29 7.64
N VAL A 114 -6.60 6.70 6.72
CA VAL A 114 -7.98 7.16 6.51
C VAL A 114 -8.89 5.98 6.80
N VAL A 115 -9.51 6.03 7.98
CA VAL A 115 -10.66 5.19 8.32
C VAL A 115 -11.88 5.89 7.73
N SER A 116 -12.38 5.42 6.58
CA SER A 116 -13.70 5.83 6.10
C SER A 116 -14.73 4.88 6.71
N GLN A 117 -15.28 5.22 7.87
CA GLN A 117 -16.57 4.68 8.30
C GLN A 117 -17.63 5.34 7.41
N ARG A 118 -18.33 4.57 6.57
CA ARG A 118 -19.67 4.99 6.16
C ARG A 118 -20.62 4.55 7.27
N GLU A 119 -21.49 5.46 7.68
CA GLU A 119 -22.69 5.15 8.47
C GLU A 119 -23.53 4.04 7.81
#